data_AF-A0A944R5T1-F1
#
_entry.id   AF-A0A944R5T1-F1
#
_cell.length_a   1.000
_cell.length_b   1.000
_cell.length_c   1.000
_cell.angle_alpha   90.00
_cell.angle_beta   90.00
_cell.angle_gamma   90.00
#
_symmetry.space_group_name_H-M   'P 1'
#
loop_
_entity.id
_entity.type
_entity.pdbx_description
1 polymer ?
#
loop_
_entity_poly.entity_id
_entity_poly.type
_entity_poly.pdbx_seq_one_letter_code
_entity_poly.pdbx_strand_id
1 'polypeptide(L)' 'MARSRNVWGIDIGKCGLKALRCSLSPQPGKLVAETFDYIEYPMLLTQPEADPTELIRDA' A
#
# COMPACT_ATOMS: atom_id res chain seq x y z
N MET A 1 14.85 -24.67 4.20
CA MET A 1 14.81 -23.22 3.94
C MET A 1 13.77 -22.60 4.84
N ALA A 2 14.12 -21.62 5.67
CA ALA A 2 13.12 -20.86 6.42
C ALA A 2 12.34 -20.01 5.42
N ARG A 3 11.07 -20.35 5.16
CA ARG A 3 10.18 -19.46 4.40
C ARG A 3 10.06 -18.17 5.20
N SER A 4 10.57 -17.06 4.67
CA SER A 4 10.33 -15.73 5.21
C SER A 4 8.83 -15.53 5.32
N ARG A 5 8.30 -15.44 6.55
CA ARG A 5 6.86 -15.36 6.84
C ARG A 5 6.34 -13.92 6.68
N ASN A 6 6.88 -13.21 5.69
CA ASN A 6 6.55 -11.82 5.39
C ASN A 6 5.45 -11.80 4.34
N VAL A 7 4.49 -10.91 4.52
CA VAL A 7 3.39 -10.66 3.58
C VAL A 7 3.36 -9.19 3.24
N TRP A 8 2.82 -8.85 2.07
CA TRP A 8 2.64 -7.46 1.66
C TRP A 8 1.18 -7.05 1.78
N GLY A 9 0.95 -5.88 2.35
CA GLY A 9 -0.33 -5.17 2.26
C GLY A 9 -0.21 -4.07 1.23
N ILE A 10 -1.03 -4.10 0.18
CA ILE A 10 -1.07 -3.05 -0.85
C ILE A 10 -2.41 -2.33 -0.73
N ASP A 11 -2.37 -1.01 -0.54
CA ASP A 11 -3.54 -0.14 -0.43
C ASP A 11 -3.52 0.87 -1.58
N ILE A 12 -4.47 0.73 -2.50
CA ILE A 12 -4.68 1.64 -3.62
C ILE A 12 -5.79 2.61 -3.23
N GLY A 13 -5.39 3.69 -2.54
CA GLY A 13 -6.31 4.70 -2.05
C GLY A 13 -6.66 5.76 -3.11
N LYS A 14 -7.56 6.69 -2.75
CA LYS A 14 -7.92 7.83 -3.61
C LYS A 14 -6.93 9.00 -3.58
N CYS A 15 -6.03 9.01 -2.60
CA CYS A 15 -5.04 10.07 -2.40
C CYS A 15 -3.61 9.61 -2.67
N GLY A 16 -3.38 8.30 -2.77
CA GLY A 16 -2.05 7.73 -2.99
C GLY A 16 -2.01 6.22 -2.80
N LEU A 17 -0.85 5.65 -3.06
CA LEU A 17 -0.53 4.23 -2.90
C LEU A 17 0.24 3.99 -1.60
N LYS A 18 -0.11 2.93 -0.86
CA LYS A 18 0.71 2.44 0.24
C LYS A 18 1.12 1.00 0.02
N ALA A 19 2.38 0.69 0.29
CA ALA A 19 2.91 -0.66 0.35
C ALA A 19 3.42 -0.92 1.77
N LEU A 20 2.86 -1.89 2.46
CA LEU A 20 3.23 -2.27 3.82
C LEU A 20 3.91 -3.63 3.80
N ARG A 21 5.12 -3.72 4.35
CA ARG A 21 5.74 -5.01 4.64
C ARG A 21 5.28 -5.46 6.01
N CYS A 22 4.60 -6.59 6.05
CA CYS A 22 4.01 -7.12 7.26
C CYS A 22 4.67 -8.44 7.67
N SER A 23 4.84 -8.65 8.97
CA SER A 23 5.13 -9.94 9.55
C SER A 23 3.96 -10.42 10.41
N LEU A 24 3.89 -11.73 10.63
CA LEU A 24 2.83 -12.31 11.44
C LEU A 24 3.07 -12.03 12.92
N SER A 25 2.06 -11.45 13.55
CA SER A 25 2.05 -11.23 15.00
C SER A 25 2.06 -12.55 15.76
N PRO A 26 2.60 -12.57 17.00
CA PRO A 26 2.35 -13.66 17.95
C PRO A 26 0.86 -13.85 18.28
N GLN A 27 0.02 -12.82 18.14
CA GLN A 27 -1.42 -12.95 18.33
C GLN A 27 -2.08 -13.51 17.05
N PRO A 28 -2.93 -14.55 17.17
CA PRO A 28 -3.65 -15.12 16.04
C PRO A 28 -4.46 -14.04 15.29
N GLY A 29 -4.39 -14.08 13.96
CA GLY A 29 -5.17 -13.19 13.08
C GLY A 29 -4.65 -11.74 13.00
N LYS A 30 -3.49 -11.43 13.58
CA LYS A 30 -2.88 -10.10 13.48
C LYS A 30 -1.62 -10.08 12.62
N LEU A 31 -1.43 -8.99 11.91
CA LEU A 31 -0.20 -8.65 11.19
C LEU A 31 0.41 -7.40 11.84
N VAL A 32 1.74 -7.34 11.87
CA VAL A 32 2.50 -6.16 12.27
C VAL A 32 3.12 -5.57 11.01
N ALA A 33 2.78 -4.32 10.70
CA ALA A 33 3.46 -3.57 9.64
C ALA A 33 4.83 -3.15 10.16
N GLU A 34 5.89 -3.69 9.57
CA GLU A 34 7.27 -3.41 9.95
C GLU A 34 7.79 -2.14 9.28
N THR A 35 7.45 -1.98 7.99
CA THR A 35 7.82 -0.84 7.16
C THR A 35 6.68 -0.52 6.22
N PHE A 36 6.61 0.73 5.79
CA PHE A 36 5.69 1.13 4.74
C PHE A 36 6.32 2.15 3.81
N ASP A 37 5.91 2.11 2.56
CA ASP A 37 6.14 3.16 1.57
C ASP A 37 4.79 3.82 1.25
N TYR A 38 4.80 5.14 1.07
CA TYR A 38 3.62 5.91 0.66
C TYR A 38 4.00 6.83 -0.50
N ILE A 39 3.22 6.75 -1.57
CA ILE A 39 3.36 7.58 -2.75
C ILE A 39 2.06 8.36 -2.90
N GLU A 40 2.14 9.67 -2.69
CA GLU A 40 1.00 10.56 -2.83
C GLU A 40 0.76 10.89 -4.30
N TYR A 41 -0.51 10.87 -4.72
CA TYR A 41 -0.85 11.33 -6.06
C TYR A 41 -0.74 12.85 -6.14
N PRO A 42 -0.33 13.41 -7.30
CA PRO A 42 -0.32 14.85 -7.54
C PRO A 42 -1.66 15.55 -7.25
N MET A 43 -2.77 14.81 -7.36
CA MET A 43 -4.13 15.26 -7.02
C MET A 43 -5.00 14.07 -6.64
N LEU A 44 -6.17 14.35 -6.04
CA LEU A 44 -7.11 13.30 -5.66
C LEU A 44 -7.73 12.66 -6.90
N LEU A 45 -7.86 11.33 -6.91
CA LEU A 45 -8.47 10.59 -8.02
C LEU A 45 -9.95 10.92 -8.26
N THR A 46 -10.59 11.62 -7.32
CA THR A 46 -11.99 12.05 -7.43
C THR A 46 -12.17 13.46 -8.00
N GLN A 47 -11.08 14.17 -8.30
CA GLN A 47 -11.16 15.48 -8.93
C GLN A 47 -11.58 15.33 -10.40
N PRO A 48 -12.35 16.27 -10.97
CA PRO A 48 -12.82 16.21 -12.36
C PRO A 48 -11.71 16.08 -13.40
N GLU A 49 -10.53 16.66 -13.12
CA GLU A 49 -9.39 16.74 -14.03
C GLU A 49 -8.44 15.53 -13.90
N ALA A 50 -8.66 14.65 -12.92
CA ALA A 50 -7.81 13.50 -12.69
C ALA A 50 -8.05 12.42 -13.77
N ASP A 51 -6.98 11.92 -14.39
CA ASP A 51 -6.98 10.60 -15.05
C ASP A 51 -6.52 9.56 -14.02
N PRO A 52 -7.43 8.75 -13.45
CA PRO A 52 -7.04 7.82 -12.39
C PRO A 52 -6.10 6.72 -12.87
N THR A 53 -6.16 6.34 -14.14
CA THR A 53 -5.33 5.25 -14.66
C THR A 53 -3.90 5.72 -14.83
N GLU A 54 -3.70 6.94 -15.31
CA GLU A 54 -2.37 7.55 -15.46
C GLU A 54 -1.76 7.84 -14.08
N LEU A 55 -2.50 8.48 -13.18
CA LEU A 55 -2.02 8.83 -11.83
C LEU A 55 -1.63 7.61 -10.99
N ILE A 56 -2.33 6.48 -11.13
CA ILE A 56 -1.96 5.22 -10.45
C ILE A 56 -0.70 4.59 -11.07
N ARG A 57 -0.46 4.77 -12.38
CA ARG A 57 0.70 4.18 -13.07
C ARG A 57 2.00 4.93 -12.81
N ASP A 58 1.92 6.24 -12.62
CA ASP A 58 3.08 7.09 -12.37
C ASP A 58 3.56 7.03 -10.92
N ALA A 59 2.71 6.53 -10.02
CA ALA A 59 3.04 6.27 -8.62
C ALA A 59 3.76 4.92 -8.46
#